data_AF-A0A0R2B923-F1
#
_entry.id   AF-A0A0R2B923-F1
#
_cell.length_a   1.000
_cell.length_b   1.000
_cell.length_c   1.000
_cell.angle_alpha   90.00
_cell.angle_beta   90.00
_cell.angle_gamma   90.00
#
_symmetry.space_group_name_H-M   'P 1'
#
loop_
_entity.id
_entity.type
_entity.pdbx_description
1 polymer ?
#
loop_
_entity_poly.entity_id
_entity_poly.type
_entity_poly.pdbx_seq_one_letter_code
_entity_poly.pdbx_strand_id
1 'polypeptide(L)'
;MVTLTACGRGESSTSSGYEDSMSKGLDAVAENNIEKAVTYFSNALDQKPKDKKAGLYLKQAKAYVKTDQQLQEGNPAGAVKTAKAATLIKSGSKSLSDKLMAKFKTAKDDLSEYNKMNDLITAQLTATTPDPSAVKKVQAIKWDKKPYLKKLKNKADLLIKKSSEKPVGSQGDNSKSAGNQANTASSQPSASSTTSLTPALTLQLFDQYVNQLKNAQLGDVMSDHEAVQNGKKGFAVKFWYKDDPDVNAYYYFAADPDGSVFYMNPGNQQTMLGRWK
;
A
#
# COMPACT_ATOMS: atom_id res chain seq x y z
N MET A 1 61.31 11.31 -48.71
CA MET A 1 59.99 10.76 -49.10
C MET A 1 59.53 9.86 -47.97
N VAL A 2 58.76 10.39 -47.02
CA VAL A 2 58.28 9.64 -45.86
C VAL A 2 56.84 9.25 -46.17
N THR A 3 56.62 7.98 -46.50
CA THR A 3 55.29 7.44 -46.75
C THR A 3 54.59 7.18 -45.43
N LEU A 4 53.51 7.90 -45.18
CA LEU A 4 52.55 7.64 -44.12
C LEU A 4 51.90 6.28 -44.34
N THR A 5 51.98 5.38 -43.36
CA THR A 5 51.05 4.24 -43.24
C THR A 5 50.13 4.51 -42.06
N ALA A 6 49.04 5.21 -42.35
CA ALA A 6 47.87 5.26 -41.50
C ALA A 6 47.17 3.90 -41.58
N CYS A 7 47.38 3.04 -40.58
CA CYS A 7 46.52 1.88 -40.38
C CYS A 7 45.20 2.36 -39.79
N GLY A 8 44.20 2.52 -40.67
CA GLY A 8 42.80 2.68 -40.31
C GLY A 8 42.35 1.50 -39.45
N ARG A 9 42.10 1.78 -38.17
CA ARG A 9 41.39 0.87 -37.28
C ARG A 9 39.91 0.95 -37.65
N GLY A 10 39.43 -0.10 -38.30
CA GLY A 10 38.03 -0.21 -38.74
C GLY A 10 37.06 0.10 -37.61
N GLU A 11 36.36 1.22 -37.75
CA GLU A 11 35.15 1.53 -37.01
C GLU A 11 34.10 0.46 -37.27
N SER A 12 33.83 -0.35 -36.25
CA SER A 12 32.54 -1.04 -36.10
C SER A 12 31.63 -0.14 -35.26
N SER A 13 31.21 0.99 -35.85
CA SER A 13 30.64 2.17 -35.19
C SER A 13 29.17 2.07 -34.77
N THR A 14 28.62 0.86 -34.60
CA THR A 14 27.26 0.65 -34.06
C THR A 14 27.19 -0.29 -32.85
N SER A 15 28.31 -0.90 -32.45
CA SER A 15 28.37 -1.82 -31.30
C SER A 15 28.93 -1.18 -30.02
N SER A 16 29.76 -0.13 -30.13
CA SER A 16 30.44 0.44 -28.95
C SER A 16 29.49 1.23 -28.05
N GLY A 17 28.60 2.05 -28.61
CA GLY A 17 27.73 2.91 -27.83
C GLY A 17 26.67 2.15 -27.01
N TYR A 18 26.15 1.05 -27.55
CA TYR A 18 25.13 0.24 -26.88
C TYR A 18 25.76 -0.51 -25.70
N GLU A 19 26.88 -1.20 -25.93
CA GLU A 19 27.55 -1.96 -24.87
C GLU A 19 28.10 -1.05 -23.78
N ASP A 20 28.63 0.12 -24.14
CA ASP A 20 29.06 1.16 -23.18
C ASP A 20 27.89 1.65 -22.32
N SER A 21 26.73 1.93 -22.94
CA SER A 21 25.52 2.34 -22.21
C SER A 21 25.01 1.23 -21.28
N MET A 22 24.99 -0.03 -21.75
CA MET A 22 24.59 -1.16 -20.91
C MET A 22 25.54 -1.38 -19.72
N SER A 23 26.86 -1.25 -19.94
CA SER A 23 27.87 -1.36 -18.87
C SER A 23 27.70 -0.24 -17.85
N LYS A 24 27.71 1.02 -18.29
CA LYS A 24 27.54 2.19 -17.41
C LYS A 24 26.23 2.16 -16.64
N GLY A 25 25.16 1.64 -17.25
CA GLY A 25 23.90 1.42 -16.56
C GLY A 25 24.02 0.43 -15.41
N LEU A 26 24.72 -0.69 -15.60
CA LEU A 26 24.97 -1.67 -14.55
C LEU A 26 25.93 -1.16 -13.47
N ASP A 27 26.96 -0.40 -13.86
CA ASP A 27 27.87 0.25 -12.91
C ASP A 27 27.12 1.24 -12.03
N ALA A 28 26.26 2.07 -12.63
CA ALA A 28 25.37 2.97 -11.89
C ALA A 28 24.42 2.20 -10.95
N VAL A 29 23.92 1.03 -11.35
CA VAL A 29 23.16 0.15 -10.44
C VAL A 29 24.02 -0.29 -9.26
N ALA A 30 25.26 -0.72 -9.50
CA ALA A 30 26.18 -1.15 -8.44
C ALA A 30 26.47 0.00 -7.45
N GLU A 31 26.75 1.19 -7.97
CA GLU A 31 26.97 2.44 -7.23
C GLU A 31 25.70 3.01 -6.56
N ASN A 32 24.56 2.33 -6.71
CA ASN A 32 23.27 2.75 -6.16
C ASN A 32 22.74 4.07 -6.74
N ASN A 33 23.22 4.46 -7.92
CA ASN A 33 22.74 5.61 -8.67
C ASN A 33 21.71 5.16 -9.72
N ILE A 34 20.51 4.78 -9.26
CA ILE A 34 19.51 4.15 -10.12
C ILE A 34 18.92 5.13 -11.14
N GLU A 35 18.90 6.44 -10.84
CA GLU A 35 18.49 7.47 -11.81
C GLU A 35 19.44 7.54 -13.00
N LYS A 36 20.76 7.54 -12.75
CA LYS A 36 21.75 7.43 -13.83
C LYS A 36 21.60 6.11 -14.60
N ALA A 37 21.32 5.00 -13.91
CA ALA A 37 21.06 3.73 -14.58
C ALA A 37 19.87 3.80 -15.53
N VAL A 38 18.78 4.49 -15.16
CA VAL A 38 17.64 4.74 -16.05
C VAL A 38 18.09 5.48 -17.30
N THR A 39 18.90 6.54 -17.18
CA THR A 39 19.44 7.28 -18.33
C THR A 39 20.26 6.39 -19.24
N TYR A 40 21.20 5.63 -18.70
CA TYR A 40 22.07 4.76 -19.50
C TYR A 40 21.31 3.62 -20.21
N PHE A 41 20.36 2.95 -19.54
CA PHE A 41 19.54 1.94 -20.21
C PHE A 41 18.58 2.54 -21.25
N SER A 42 18.16 3.80 -21.07
CA SER A 42 17.40 4.53 -22.10
C SER A 42 18.27 4.78 -23.33
N ASN A 43 19.49 5.28 -23.14
CA ASN A 43 20.44 5.51 -24.24
C ASN A 43 20.77 4.21 -25.00
N ALA A 44 20.85 3.07 -24.30
CA ALA A 44 21.02 1.76 -24.92
C ALA A 44 19.83 1.39 -25.82
N LEU A 45 18.59 1.68 -25.39
CA LEU A 45 17.40 1.48 -26.22
C LEU A 45 17.30 2.48 -27.37
N ASP A 46 17.79 3.70 -27.24
CA ASP A 46 17.82 4.64 -28.38
C ASP A 46 18.68 4.10 -29.52
N GLN A 47 19.76 3.37 -29.19
CA GLN A 47 20.60 2.69 -30.17
C GLN A 47 20.03 1.36 -30.65
N LYS A 48 19.36 0.60 -29.76
CA LYS A 48 18.69 -0.67 -30.09
C LYS A 48 17.25 -0.71 -29.54
N PRO A 49 16.27 -0.10 -30.23
CA PRO A 49 14.92 0.10 -29.69
C PRO A 49 14.13 -1.17 -29.37
N LYS A 50 14.52 -2.30 -29.97
CA LYS A 50 13.87 -3.60 -29.80
C LYS A 50 14.66 -4.55 -28.87
N ASP A 51 15.73 -4.07 -28.22
CA ASP A 51 16.51 -4.89 -27.33
C ASP A 51 15.73 -5.24 -26.06
N LYS A 52 15.47 -6.53 -25.87
CA LYS A 52 14.68 -7.03 -24.73
C LYS A 52 15.40 -6.82 -23.41
N LYS A 53 16.73 -7.00 -23.36
CA LYS A 53 17.50 -6.95 -22.12
C LYS A 53 17.56 -5.51 -21.57
N ALA A 54 17.93 -4.56 -22.42
CA ALA A 54 17.92 -3.12 -22.09
C ALA A 54 16.52 -2.65 -21.66
N GLY A 55 15.46 -3.12 -22.35
CA GLY A 55 14.08 -2.84 -21.97
C GLY A 55 13.69 -3.35 -20.60
N LEU A 56 14.08 -4.59 -20.25
CA LEU A 56 13.81 -5.14 -18.93
C LEU A 56 14.59 -4.41 -17.84
N TYR A 57 15.85 -4.05 -18.09
CA TYR A 57 16.70 -3.35 -17.12
C TYR A 57 16.18 -1.95 -16.86
N LEU A 58 15.80 -1.23 -17.92
CA LEU A 58 15.15 0.08 -17.81
C LEU A 58 13.85 -0.01 -17.02
N LYS A 59 13.01 -1.03 -17.28
CA LYS A 59 11.75 -1.22 -16.56
C LYS A 59 11.97 -1.44 -15.06
N GLN A 60 12.96 -2.25 -14.69
CA GLN A 60 13.33 -2.47 -13.29
C GLN A 60 13.89 -1.21 -12.63
N ALA A 61 14.79 -0.49 -13.30
CA ALA A 61 15.37 0.74 -12.78
C ALA A 61 14.31 1.85 -12.59
N LYS A 62 13.41 2.04 -13.57
CA LYS A 62 12.27 2.97 -13.45
C LYS A 62 11.33 2.59 -12.31
N ALA A 63 11.07 1.29 -12.11
CA ALA A 63 10.24 0.84 -11.02
C ALA A 63 10.87 1.13 -9.65
N TYR A 64 12.19 0.98 -9.51
CA TYR A 64 12.92 1.34 -8.30
C TYR A 64 12.74 2.83 -7.97
N VAL A 65 13.02 3.72 -8.94
CA VAL A 65 12.86 5.18 -8.78
C VAL A 65 11.41 5.53 -8.44
N LYS A 66 10.45 4.90 -9.12
CA LYS A 66 9.02 5.11 -8.85
C LYS A 66 8.61 4.65 -7.45
N THR A 67 9.16 3.55 -6.95
CA THR A 67 8.94 3.10 -5.57
C THR A 67 9.41 4.16 -4.57
N ASP A 68 10.62 4.72 -4.77
CA ASP A 68 11.13 5.80 -3.90
C ASP A 68 10.22 7.04 -3.97
N GLN A 69 9.82 7.46 -5.17
CA GLN A 69 8.87 8.56 -5.36
C GLN A 69 7.55 8.31 -4.61
N GLN A 70 6.97 7.11 -4.72
CA GLN A 70 5.73 6.76 -4.05
C GLN A 70 5.87 6.81 -2.52
N LEU A 71 7.01 6.40 -1.96
CA LEU A 71 7.29 6.57 -0.53
C LEU A 71 7.40 8.04 -0.15
N GLN A 72 8.06 8.87 -0.96
CA GLN A 72 8.15 10.32 -0.73
C GLN A 72 6.79 11.04 -0.78
N GLU A 73 5.89 10.54 -1.61
CA GLU A 73 4.52 11.06 -1.78
C GLU A 73 3.54 10.58 -0.70
N GLY A 74 3.97 9.75 0.26
CA GLY A 74 3.07 9.18 1.26
C GLY A 74 2.16 8.10 0.70
N ASN A 75 2.64 7.31 -0.28
CA ASN A 75 1.92 6.21 -0.90
C ASN A 75 2.67 4.85 -0.75
N PRO A 76 2.85 4.36 0.50
CA PRO A 76 3.58 3.11 0.73
C PRO A 76 2.89 1.88 0.11
N ALA A 77 1.56 1.87 0.00
CA ALA A 77 0.84 0.79 -0.68
C ALA A 77 1.18 0.70 -2.17
N GLY A 78 1.23 1.86 -2.86
CA GLY A 78 1.70 1.95 -4.24
C GLY A 78 3.15 1.49 -4.38
N ALA A 79 4.02 1.91 -3.45
CA ALA A 79 5.43 1.54 -3.44
C ALA A 79 5.64 0.02 -3.36
N VAL A 80 4.91 -0.66 -2.47
CA VAL A 80 4.90 -2.13 -2.33
C VAL A 80 4.47 -2.81 -3.63
N LYS A 81 3.38 -2.36 -4.25
CA LYS A 81 2.87 -2.93 -5.52
C LYS A 81 3.89 -2.78 -6.65
N THR A 82 4.45 -1.58 -6.81
CA THR A 82 5.46 -1.29 -7.84
C THR A 82 6.73 -2.13 -7.65
N ALA A 83 7.27 -2.15 -6.43
CA ALA A 83 8.50 -2.88 -6.13
C ALA A 83 8.31 -4.39 -6.34
N LYS A 84 7.23 -4.97 -5.82
CA LYS A 84 6.90 -6.39 -5.99
C LYS A 84 6.80 -6.77 -7.46
N ALA A 85 6.01 -6.02 -8.25
CA ALA A 85 5.85 -6.30 -9.67
C ALA A 85 7.20 -6.27 -10.42
N ALA A 86 8.11 -5.37 -10.02
CA ALA A 86 9.43 -5.28 -10.63
C ALA A 86 10.38 -6.43 -10.25
N THR A 87 10.24 -7.00 -9.05
CA THR A 87 10.99 -8.22 -8.65
C THR A 87 10.57 -9.46 -9.45
N LEU A 88 9.35 -9.48 -9.99
CA LEU A 88 8.81 -10.60 -10.78
C LEU A 88 9.20 -10.53 -12.27
N ILE A 89 9.92 -9.49 -12.69
CA ILE A 89 10.41 -9.36 -14.07
C ILE A 89 11.47 -10.44 -14.32
N LYS A 90 11.07 -11.50 -15.02
CA LYS A 90 11.97 -12.58 -15.45
C LYS A 90 13.02 -12.04 -16.43
N SER A 91 14.23 -12.60 -16.36
CA SER A 91 15.37 -12.22 -17.23
C SER A 91 15.81 -10.76 -17.12
N GLY A 92 15.44 -10.07 -16.03
CA GLY A 92 15.97 -8.77 -15.67
C GLY A 92 17.40 -8.84 -15.10
N SER A 93 17.93 -7.71 -14.65
CA SER A 93 19.22 -7.65 -13.99
C SER A 93 19.09 -8.21 -12.58
N LYS A 94 19.94 -9.17 -12.22
CA LYS A 94 19.95 -9.75 -10.88
C LYS A 94 20.23 -8.69 -9.81
N SER A 95 21.17 -7.78 -10.05
CA SER A 95 21.48 -6.72 -9.08
C SER A 95 20.31 -5.76 -8.86
N LEU A 96 19.56 -5.42 -9.91
CA LEU A 96 18.32 -4.64 -9.78
C LEU A 96 17.24 -5.42 -9.05
N SER A 97 17.05 -6.71 -9.35
CA SER A 97 16.09 -7.56 -8.64
C SER A 97 16.39 -7.64 -7.14
N ASP A 98 17.65 -7.84 -6.77
CA ASP A 98 18.07 -7.92 -5.36
C ASP A 98 17.83 -6.58 -4.64
N LYS A 99 18.17 -5.44 -5.28
CA LYS A 99 17.91 -4.10 -4.76
C LYS A 99 16.41 -3.79 -4.66
N LEU A 100 15.60 -4.16 -5.65
CA LEU A 100 14.15 -4.03 -5.63
C LEU A 100 13.52 -4.88 -4.55
N MET A 101 14.03 -6.09 -4.28
CA MET A 101 13.55 -6.94 -3.20
C MET A 101 13.82 -6.31 -1.84
N ALA A 102 15.00 -5.74 -1.63
CA ALA A 102 15.32 -4.99 -0.41
C ALA A 102 14.38 -3.77 -0.24
N LYS A 103 14.12 -3.03 -1.33
CA LYS A 103 13.15 -1.93 -1.32
C LYS A 103 11.71 -2.37 -1.06
N PHE A 104 11.29 -3.48 -1.65
CA PHE A 104 9.97 -4.07 -1.38
C PHE A 104 9.79 -4.38 0.10
N LYS A 105 10.80 -4.97 0.76
CA LYS A 105 10.76 -5.22 2.20
C LYS A 105 10.61 -3.92 3.00
N THR A 106 11.43 -2.92 2.69
CA THR A 106 11.37 -1.60 3.34
C THR A 106 9.98 -0.96 3.18
N ALA A 107 9.45 -0.92 1.94
CA ALA A 107 8.13 -0.36 1.67
C ALA A 107 7.00 -1.13 2.38
N LYS A 108 7.16 -2.44 2.60
CA LYS A 108 6.21 -3.26 3.37
C LYS A 108 6.22 -2.89 4.85
N ASP A 109 7.39 -2.65 5.42
CA ASP A 109 7.53 -2.19 6.81
C ASP A 109 6.95 -0.78 6.97
N ASP A 110 7.23 0.12 6.03
CA ASP A 110 6.68 1.48 5.98
C ASP A 110 5.15 1.47 5.87
N LEU A 111 4.58 0.56 5.05
CA LEU A 111 3.13 0.38 4.94
C LEU A 111 2.53 -0.13 6.25
N SER A 112 3.19 -1.09 6.92
CA SER A 112 2.73 -1.59 8.22
C SER A 112 2.69 -0.47 9.26
N GLU A 113 3.73 0.37 9.31
CA GLU A 113 3.73 1.53 10.20
C GLU A 113 2.65 2.54 9.82
N TYR A 114 2.50 2.85 8.52
CA TYR A 114 1.47 3.75 8.02
C TYR A 114 0.07 3.31 8.49
N ASN A 115 -0.26 2.03 8.31
CA ASN A 115 -1.57 1.51 8.70
C ASN A 115 -1.78 1.60 10.22
N LYS A 116 -0.79 1.19 11.02
CA LYS A 116 -0.85 1.31 12.49
C LYS A 116 -1.08 2.76 12.94
N MET A 117 -0.38 3.71 12.34
CA MET A 117 -0.53 5.14 12.67
C MET A 117 -1.88 5.69 12.20
N ASN A 118 -2.33 5.31 11.00
CA ASN A 118 -3.64 5.72 10.49
C ASN A 118 -4.78 5.19 11.36
N ASP A 119 -4.71 3.93 11.79
CA ASP A 119 -5.70 3.31 12.65
C ASP A 119 -5.71 3.97 14.03
N LEU A 120 -4.54 4.20 14.62
CA LEU A 120 -4.41 4.93 15.88
C LEU A 120 -5.02 6.32 15.77
N ILE A 121 -4.63 7.11 14.75
CA ILE A 121 -5.15 8.47 14.59
C ILE A 121 -6.66 8.46 14.38
N THR A 122 -7.17 7.55 13.55
CA THR A 122 -8.61 7.45 13.25
C THR A 122 -9.41 7.07 14.49
N ALA A 123 -8.97 6.06 15.24
CA ALA A 123 -9.62 5.65 16.49
C ALA A 123 -9.67 6.80 17.51
N GLN A 124 -8.58 7.54 17.66
CA GLN A 124 -8.50 8.65 18.62
C GLN A 124 -9.29 9.88 18.17
N LEU A 125 -9.43 10.12 16.86
CA LEU A 125 -10.34 11.14 16.33
C LEU A 125 -11.80 10.79 16.59
N THR A 126 -12.17 9.51 16.59
CA THR A 126 -13.55 9.06 16.93
C THR A 126 -13.82 8.99 18.42
N ALA A 127 -12.79 8.83 19.26
CA ALA A 127 -12.95 8.74 20.70
C ALA A 127 -13.52 10.05 21.30
N THR A 128 -14.41 9.94 22.28
CA THR A 128 -14.96 11.09 23.03
C THR A 128 -13.85 11.89 23.70
N THR A 129 -12.87 11.19 24.27
CA THR A 129 -11.66 11.77 24.85
C THR A 129 -10.46 11.03 24.30
N PRO A 130 -9.57 11.70 23.54
CA PRO A 130 -8.36 11.07 23.04
C PRO A 130 -7.42 10.62 24.18
N ASP A 131 -6.82 9.44 24.03
CA ASP A 131 -5.78 8.93 24.93
C ASP A 131 -4.52 9.82 24.83
N PRO A 132 -4.10 10.47 25.94
CA PRO A 132 -2.91 11.32 25.97
C PRO A 132 -1.63 10.60 25.52
N SER A 133 -1.53 9.29 25.75
CA SER A 133 -0.37 8.50 25.34
C SER A 133 -0.33 8.32 23.82
N ALA A 134 -1.48 8.13 23.19
CA ALA A 134 -1.62 8.07 21.74
C ALA A 134 -1.30 9.42 21.08
N VAL A 135 -1.79 10.53 21.67
CA VAL A 135 -1.49 11.89 21.20
C VAL A 135 0.01 12.18 21.28
N LYS A 136 0.68 11.84 22.40
CA LYS A 136 2.14 12.00 22.53
C LYS A 136 2.92 11.22 21.48
N LYS A 137 2.48 9.99 21.15
CA LYS A 137 3.10 9.20 20.06
C LYS A 137 3.00 9.91 18.72
N VAL A 138 1.83 10.49 18.41
CA VAL A 138 1.59 11.22 17.16
C VAL A 138 2.41 12.52 17.10
N GLN A 139 2.52 13.26 18.21
CA GLN A 139 3.36 14.45 18.32
C GLN A 139 4.87 14.15 18.15
N ALA A 140 5.31 12.95 18.56
CA ALA A 140 6.71 12.54 18.44
C ALA A 140 7.12 12.12 17.02
N ILE A 141 6.19 12.07 16.06
CA ILE A 141 6.48 11.67 14.68
C ILE A 141 7.39 12.72 14.02
N LYS A 142 8.57 12.28 13.58
CA LYS A 142 9.49 13.07 12.74
C LYS A 142 9.07 12.98 11.28
N TRP A 143 8.15 13.85 10.88
CA TRP A 143 7.53 13.86 9.54
C TRP A 143 8.54 14.01 8.39
N ASP A 144 9.63 14.73 8.62
CA ASP A 144 10.74 14.90 7.68
C ASP A 144 11.48 13.59 7.38
N LYS A 145 11.58 12.70 8.38
CA LYS A 145 12.25 11.40 8.26
C LYS A 145 11.32 10.28 7.82
N LYS A 146 10.01 10.53 7.84
CA LYS A 146 8.96 9.54 7.53
C LYS A 146 8.01 10.07 6.47
N PRO A 147 8.49 10.33 5.25
CA PRO A 147 7.67 10.91 4.20
C PRO A 147 6.53 9.98 3.77
N TYR A 148 6.67 8.67 3.97
CA TYR A 148 5.59 7.70 3.75
C TYR A 148 4.36 7.96 4.64
N LEU A 149 4.51 8.64 5.78
CA LEU A 149 3.41 9.04 6.67
C LEU A 149 2.78 10.39 6.30
N LYS A 150 3.34 11.15 5.34
CA LYS A 150 2.96 12.55 5.06
C LYS A 150 1.45 12.78 4.91
N LYS A 151 0.72 11.85 4.31
CA LYS A 151 -0.75 11.95 4.13
C LYS A 151 -1.54 11.91 5.43
N LEU A 152 -0.94 11.43 6.52
CA LEU A 152 -1.56 11.40 7.84
C LEU A 152 -1.40 12.72 8.60
N LYS A 153 -0.53 13.63 8.15
CA LYS A 153 -0.18 14.86 8.87
C LYS A 153 -1.42 15.70 9.21
N ASN A 154 -2.31 15.92 8.25
CA ASN A 154 -3.54 16.69 8.48
C ASN A 154 -4.43 16.04 9.54
N LYS A 155 -4.56 14.70 9.53
CA LYS A 155 -5.35 13.98 10.54
C LYS A 155 -4.68 14.02 11.91
N ALA A 156 -3.36 13.92 11.96
CA ALA A 156 -2.57 14.04 13.18
C ALA A 156 -2.72 15.43 13.81
N ASP A 157 -2.67 16.49 13.01
CA ASP A 157 -2.86 17.87 13.47
C ASP A 157 -4.29 18.08 14.03
N LEU A 158 -5.31 17.51 13.39
CA LEU A 158 -6.68 17.51 13.90
C LEU A 158 -6.80 16.80 15.25
N LEU A 159 -6.12 15.65 15.41
CA LEU A 159 -6.11 14.92 16.67
C LEU A 159 -5.46 15.73 17.80
N ILE A 160 -4.32 16.35 17.51
CA ILE A 160 -3.61 17.21 18.47
C ILE A 160 -4.49 18.38 18.88
N LYS A 161 -5.14 19.05 17.93
CA LYS A 161 -6.09 20.13 18.23
C LYS A 161 -7.24 19.65 19.12
N LYS A 162 -7.89 18.54 18.76
CA LYS A 162 -8.98 17.95 19.55
C LYS A 162 -8.56 17.62 20.99
N SER A 163 -7.32 17.16 21.18
CA SER A 163 -6.79 16.84 22.52
C SER A 163 -6.42 18.07 23.36
N SER A 164 -6.18 19.22 22.71
CA SER A 164 -5.86 20.49 23.37
C SER A 164 -7.10 21.32 23.74
N GLU A 165 -8.24 21.03 23.12
CA GLU A 165 -9.52 21.62 23.48
C GLU A 165 -10.02 20.94 24.77
N LYS A 166 -10.11 21.70 25.87
CA LYS A 166 -10.68 21.20 27.13
C LYS A 166 -12.07 20.60 26.86
N PRO A 167 -12.45 19.48 27.51
CA PRO A 167 -13.84 19.07 27.50
C PRO A 167 -14.66 20.23 28.06
N VAL A 168 -15.63 20.72 27.28
CA VAL A 168 -16.67 21.61 27.81
C VAL A 168 -17.50 20.77 28.78
N GLY A 169 -17.03 20.74 30.03
CA GLY A 169 -17.79 20.26 31.17
C GLY A 169 -18.80 21.33 31.57
N SER A 170 -20.05 20.90 31.69
CA SER A 170 -21.13 21.45 32.50
C SER A 170 -20.88 22.79 33.17
N GLN A 171 -21.63 23.79 32.72
CA GLN A 171 -22.00 24.91 33.56
C GLN A 171 -23.50 24.81 33.82
N GLY A 172 -23.86 24.49 35.07
CA GLY A 172 -25.22 24.51 35.57
C GLY A 172 -25.70 25.92 35.87
N ASP A 173 -27.04 26.02 35.89
CA ASP A 173 -27.90 27.05 36.51
C ASP A 173 -27.94 28.45 35.89
N ASN A 174 -29.10 29.11 35.70
CA ASN A 174 -30.52 28.77 35.85
C ASN A 174 -31.33 29.95 35.27
N SER A 175 -32.41 29.70 34.51
CA SER A 175 -33.63 30.54 34.49
C SER A 175 -34.74 29.94 33.61
N LYS A 176 -35.71 29.30 34.29
CA LYS A 176 -37.19 29.40 34.19
C LYS A 176 -37.81 29.86 32.85
N SER A 177 -38.94 29.35 32.36
CA SER A 177 -39.99 28.44 32.88
C SER A 177 -41.06 28.24 31.78
N ALA A 178 -41.92 27.23 31.99
CA ALA A 178 -43.20 26.87 31.33
C ALA A 178 -43.07 25.97 30.10
N GLY A 179 -43.68 24.78 30.02
CA GLY A 179 -44.57 24.05 30.91
C GLY A 179 -45.37 23.04 30.08
N ASN A 180 -45.31 21.74 30.44
CA ASN A 180 -46.45 20.79 30.57
C ASN A 180 -46.08 19.32 30.36
N GLN A 181 -46.34 18.58 31.46
CA GLN A 181 -46.87 17.22 31.63
C GLN A 181 -46.72 16.14 30.53
N ALA A 182 -45.88 15.17 30.88
CA ALA A 182 -46.06 13.71 30.88
C ALA A 182 -47.15 13.06 30.01
N ASN A 183 -46.71 12.09 29.19
CA ASN A 183 -47.35 10.79 29.13
C ASN A 183 -46.31 9.67 29.01
N THR A 184 -46.31 8.78 29.98
CA THR A 184 -45.57 7.50 29.99
C THR A 184 -46.22 6.54 29.00
N ALA A 185 -45.46 6.12 27.98
CA ALA A 185 -45.72 4.89 27.25
C ALA A 185 -44.39 4.16 27.04
N SER A 186 -44.32 2.97 27.62
CA SER A 186 -43.30 1.95 27.41
C SER A 186 -42.98 1.75 25.92
N SER A 187 -41.69 1.85 25.55
CA SER A 187 -41.13 1.25 24.35
C SER A 187 -39.62 1.16 24.44
N GLN A 188 -39.11 -0.07 24.54
CA GLN A 188 -37.75 -0.44 24.14
C GLN A 188 -37.63 -0.31 22.61
N PRO A 189 -36.49 0.16 22.09
CA PRO A 189 -35.82 -0.52 20.98
C PRO A 189 -34.30 -0.59 21.26
N SER A 190 -33.62 -1.75 21.22
CA SER A 190 -33.34 -2.60 20.05
C SER A 190 -32.73 -1.85 18.86
N ALA A 191 -31.40 -1.96 18.78
CA ALA A 191 -30.56 -2.20 17.59
C ALA A 191 -30.24 -1.08 16.57
N SER A 192 -28.95 -1.13 16.18
CA SER A 192 -28.42 -0.89 14.82
C SER A 192 -28.15 0.55 14.38
N SER A 193 -26.95 1.05 14.72
CA SER A 193 -26.28 2.04 13.87
C SER A 193 -25.76 1.33 12.61
N THR A 194 -26.54 1.38 11.54
CA THR A 194 -26.15 0.95 10.19
C THR A 194 -24.96 1.79 9.73
N THR A 195 -23.74 1.30 9.98
CA THR A 195 -22.55 1.80 9.29
C THR A 195 -22.67 1.33 7.85
N SER A 196 -22.89 2.24 6.91
CA SER A 196 -22.89 1.87 5.50
C SER A 196 -21.50 1.30 5.16
N LEU A 197 -21.48 0.05 4.70
CA LEU A 197 -20.26 -0.58 4.26
C LEU A 197 -19.66 0.26 3.13
N THR A 198 -18.36 0.54 3.21
CA THR A 198 -17.62 1.25 2.15
C THR A 198 -16.49 0.36 1.64
N PRO A 199 -16.02 0.53 0.39
CA PRO A 199 -14.88 -0.22 -0.14
C PRO A 199 -13.64 -0.13 0.77
N ALA A 200 -13.42 1.05 1.36
CA ALA A 200 -12.31 1.29 2.27
C ALA A 200 -12.45 0.50 3.59
N LEU A 201 -13.66 0.47 4.17
CA LEU A 201 -13.92 -0.31 5.38
C LEU A 201 -13.79 -1.82 5.11
N THR A 202 -14.19 -2.28 3.93
CA THR A 202 -14.06 -3.68 3.51
C THR A 202 -12.60 -4.09 3.34
N LEU A 203 -11.77 -3.23 2.76
CA LEU A 203 -10.32 -3.47 2.68
C LEU A 203 -9.69 -3.51 4.08
N GLN A 204 -10.12 -2.62 4.98
CA GLN A 204 -9.63 -2.60 6.37
C GLN A 204 -10.01 -3.88 7.12
N LEU A 205 -11.24 -4.37 6.97
CA LEU A 205 -11.67 -5.64 7.56
C LEU A 205 -10.95 -6.84 6.94
N PHE A 206 -10.68 -6.80 5.62
CA PHE A 206 -9.89 -7.81 4.94
C PHE A 206 -8.46 -7.87 5.49
N ASP A 207 -7.81 -6.72 5.66
CA ASP A 207 -6.47 -6.64 6.24
C ASP A 207 -6.45 -7.14 7.69
N GLN A 208 -7.47 -6.83 8.49
CA GLN A 208 -7.61 -7.39 9.85
C GLN A 208 -7.75 -8.92 9.83
N TYR A 209 -8.54 -9.46 8.91
CA TYR A 209 -8.70 -10.90 8.73
C TYR A 209 -7.39 -11.59 8.35
N VAL A 210 -6.65 -11.06 7.37
CA VAL A 210 -5.34 -11.60 6.97
C VAL A 210 -4.35 -11.60 8.13
N ASN A 211 -4.41 -10.60 9.01
CA ASN A 211 -3.54 -10.53 10.18
C ASN A 211 -3.89 -11.55 11.27
N GLN A 212 -5.16 -11.96 11.38
CA GLN A 212 -5.59 -13.00 12.31
C GLN A 212 -5.36 -14.43 11.78
N LEU A 213 -5.28 -14.60 10.46
CA LEU A 213 -4.95 -15.85 9.78
C LEU A 213 -3.48 -16.30 9.92
N LYS A 214 -2.75 -15.95 10.97
CA LYS A 214 -1.44 -16.59 11.27
C LYS A 214 -1.61 -18.07 11.68
N ASN A 215 -2.36 -18.85 10.90
CA ASN A 215 -2.35 -20.30 10.89
C ASN A 215 -1.27 -20.74 9.90
N ALA A 216 -0.21 -21.36 10.40
CA ALA A 216 0.92 -21.83 9.62
C ALA A 216 0.57 -22.88 8.54
N GLN A 217 -0.67 -23.38 8.51
CA GLN A 217 -1.13 -24.40 7.56
C GLN A 217 -1.65 -23.85 6.21
N LEU A 218 -1.97 -22.55 6.10
CA LEU A 218 -2.62 -21.99 4.90
C LEU A 218 -1.70 -21.13 4.00
N GLY A 219 -0.42 -20.94 4.35
CA GLY A 219 0.54 -20.16 3.53
C GLY A 219 0.30 -18.63 3.52
N ASP A 220 1.15 -17.88 2.81
CA ASP A 220 1.00 -16.42 2.67
C ASP A 220 -0.29 -16.06 1.91
N VAL A 221 -1.13 -15.18 2.45
CA VAL A 221 -2.33 -14.65 1.75
C VAL A 221 -1.93 -13.58 0.72
N MET A 222 -2.50 -13.68 -0.48
CA MET A 222 -2.32 -12.76 -1.61
C MET A 222 -3.69 -12.22 -2.02
N SER A 223 -3.81 -10.94 -2.37
CA SER A 223 -5.08 -10.36 -2.82
C SER A 223 -4.89 -9.36 -3.94
N ASP A 224 -5.96 -9.13 -4.70
CA ASP A 224 -6.03 -8.07 -5.72
C ASP A 224 -6.07 -6.67 -5.09
N HIS A 225 -6.28 -6.59 -3.77
CA HIS A 225 -6.31 -5.34 -2.98
C HIS A 225 -7.34 -4.32 -3.48
N GLU A 226 -8.42 -4.83 -4.08
CA GLU A 226 -9.55 -4.05 -4.57
C GLU A 226 -10.84 -4.64 -3.98
N ALA A 227 -11.66 -3.78 -3.40
CA ALA A 227 -12.99 -4.14 -2.94
C ALA A 227 -13.98 -3.94 -4.10
N VAL A 228 -14.53 -5.05 -4.59
CA VAL A 228 -15.51 -5.08 -5.67
C VAL A 228 -16.91 -5.15 -5.07
N GLN A 229 -17.86 -4.39 -5.61
CA GLN A 229 -19.23 -4.40 -5.14
C GLN A 229 -19.83 -5.81 -5.33
N ASN A 230 -20.35 -6.39 -4.25
CA ASN A 230 -20.93 -7.72 -4.24
C ASN A 230 -22.42 -7.62 -3.85
N GLY A 231 -23.31 -7.79 -4.84
CA GLY A 231 -24.75 -7.65 -4.64
C GLY A 231 -25.21 -6.25 -4.25
N LYS A 232 -26.40 -6.14 -3.64
CA LYS A 232 -27.08 -4.85 -3.42
C LYS A 232 -26.52 -4.02 -2.25
N LYS A 233 -25.70 -4.59 -1.35
CA LYS A 233 -25.23 -3.89 -0.14
C LYS A 233 -23.83 -4.30 0.39
N GLY A 234 -23.12 -5.21 -0.28
CA GLY A 234 -21.84 -5.74 0.19
C GLY A 234 -20.66 -5.34 -0.70
N PHE A 235 -19.45 -5.49 -0.17
CA PHE A 235 -18.21 -5.44 -0.94
C PHE A 235 -17.41 -6.70 -0.67
N ALA A 236 -16.69 -7.17 -1.68
CA ALA A 236 -15.86 -8.35 -1.60
C ALA A 236 -14.42 -8.07 -2.04
N VAL A 237 -13.46 -8.67 -1.34
CA VAL A 237 -12.04 -8.64 -1.73
C VAL A 237 -11.67 -10.03 -2.24
N LYS A 238 -11.12 -10.10 -3.45
CA LYS A 238 -10.62 -11.34 -4.04
C LYS A 238 -9.21 -11.65 -3.53
N PHE A 239 -9.00 -12.85 -3.02
CA PHE A 239 -7.72 -13.30 -2.47
C PHE A 239 -7.44 -14.78 -2.76
N TRP A 240 -6.18 -15.21 -2.63
CA TRP A 240 -5.71 -16.58 -2.82
C TRP A 240 -4.53 -16.87 -1.88
N TYR A 241 -4.26 -18.13 -1.60
CA TYR A 241 -3.11 -18.54 -0.79
C TYR A 241 -1.92 -18.87 -1.70
N LYS A 242 -0.71 -18.50 -1.28
CA LYS A 242 0.52 -18.63 -2.07
C LYS A 242 0.94 -20.09 -2.30
N ASP A 243 0.65 -20.97 -1.34
CA ASP A 243 1.03 -22.39 -1.36
C ASP A 243 -0.19 -23.30 -1.61
N ASP A 244 -1.29 -22.73 -2.11
CA ASP A 244 -2.46 -23.51 -2.49
C ASP A 244 -2.11 -24.41 -3.70
N PRO A 245 -2.30 -25.75 -3.61
CA PRO A 245 -2.02 -26.65 -4.72
C PRO A 245 -2.90 -26.37 -5.96
N ASP A 246 -4.02 -25.67 -5.79
CA ASP A 246 -4.93 -25.32 -6.88
C ASP A 246 -4.72 -23.85 -7.31
N VAL A 247 -3.88 -23.65 -8.34
CA VAL A 247 -3.45 -22.30 -8.81
C VAL A 247 -4.58 -21.40 -9.33
N ASN A 248 -5.80 -21.92 -9.43
CA ASN A 248 -7.01 -21.20 -9.83
C ASN A 248 -8.02 -21.02 -8.69
N ALA A 249 -7.72 -21.44 -7.47
CA ALA A 249 -8.59 -21.23 -6.32
C ALA A 249 -8.49 -19.77 -5.84
N TYR A 250 -9.54 -18.99 -6.10
CA TYR A 250 -9.71 -17.66 -5.54
C TYR A 250 -10.89 -17.65 -4.55
N TYR A 251 -10.68 -16.96 -3.44
CA TYR A 251 -11.64 -16.78 -2.37
C TYR A 251 -12.13 -15.34 -2.37
N TYR A 252 -13.37 -15.15 -1.93
CA TYR A 252 -13.93 -13.82 -1.68
C TYR A 252 -14.09 -13.61 -0.19
N PHE A 253 -13.53 -12.52 0.30
CA PHE A 253 -13.84 -11.97 1.61
C PHE A 253 -15.00 -11.01 1.43
N ALA A 254 -16.21 -11.41 1.82
CA ALA A 254 -17.37 -10.54 1.78
C ALA A 254 -17.71 -10.08 3.20
N ALA A 255 -17.92 -8.78 3.36
CA ALA A 255 -18.48 -8.22 4.58
C ALA A 255 -19.90 -7.72 4.27
N ASP A 256 -20.87 -8.12 5.08
CA ASP A 256 -22.25 -7.68 4.99
C ASP A 256 -22.54 -6.50 5.94
N PRO A 257 -23.61 -5.71 5.71
CA PRO A 257 -23.98 -4.54 6.52
C PRO A 257 -24.22 -4.84 8.01
N ASP A 258 -24.41 -6.09 8.38
CA ASP A 258 -24.58 -6.57 9.75
C ASP A 258 -23.24 -6.92 10.44
N GLY A 259 -22.11 -6.75 9.74
CA GLY A 259 -20.77 -7.08 10.22
C GLY A 259 -20.39 -8.55 10.05
N SER A 260 -21.24 -9.37 9.42
CA SER A 260 -20.91 -10.76 9.15
C SER A 260 -19.87 -10.87 8.03
N VAL A 261 -18.82 -11.64 8.29
CA VAL A 261 -17.73 -11.92 7.34
C VAL A 261 -17.83 -13.36 6.86
N PHE A 262 -17.84 -13.56 5.54
CA PHE A 262 -17.99 -14.87 4.91
C PHE A 262 -16.91 -15.16 3.87
N TYR A 263 -16.54 -16.44 3.76
CA TYR A 263 -15.76 -16.97 2.63
C TYR A 263 -16.69 -17.66 1.65
N MET A 264 -16.57 -17.32 0.36
CA MET A 264 -17.38 -17.90 -0.71
C MET A 264 -16.54 -18.81 -1.62
N ASN A 265 -17.12 -19.92 -2.06
CA ASN A 265 -16.48 -20.83 -3.02
C ASN A 265 -16.38 -20.18 -4.43
N PRO A 266 -15.23 -20.30 -5.13
CA PRO A 266 -15.03 -19.75 -6.48
C PRO A 266 -16.03 -20.24 -7.54
N GLY A 267 -16.62 -21.42 -7.39
CA GLY A 267 -17.48 -22.04 -8.40
C GLY A 267 -18.94 -21.55 -8.42
N ASN A 268 -19.47 -21.00 -7.32
CA ASN A 268 -20.88 -20.62 -7.24
C ASN A 268 -21.17 -19.29 -6.53
N GLN A 269 -20.18 -18.66 -5.89
CA GLN A 269 -20.34 -17.41 -5.12
C GLN A 269 -21.55 -17.40 -4.17
N GLN A 270 -21.98 -18.56 -3.65
CA GLN A 270 -23.18 -18.70 -2.83
C GLN A 270 -22.99 -19.61 -1.61
N THR A 271 -22.04 -20.54 -1.64
CA THR A 271 -21.80 -21.42 -0.48
C THR A 271 -20.86 -20.75 0.52
N MET A 272 -21.40 -20.46 1.70
CA MET A 272 -20.69 -19.94 2.87
C MET A 272 -19.79 -21.04 3.49
N LEU A 273 -18.47 -20.83 3.50
CA LEU A 273 -17.52 -21.79 4.07
C LEU A 273 -17.27 -21.58 5.58
N GLY A 274 -17.66 -20.42 6.13
CA GLY A 274 -17.53 -20.12 7.56
C GLY A 274 -17.94 -18.69 7.91
N ARG A 275 -18.09 -18.41 9.22
CA ARG A 275 -18.31 -17.07 9.78
C ARG A 275 -17.12 -16.66 10.65
N TRP A 276 -16.63 -15.44 10.45
CA TRP A 276 -15.67 -14.80 11.35
C TRP A 276 -16.44 -13.85 12.29
N LYS A 277 -16.22 -13.99 13.61
CA LYS A 277 -16.86 -13.19 14.68
C LYS A 277 -15.86 -12.24 15.30
#